data_AF-A0A920ANP2-F1
#
_entry.id   AF-A0A920ANP2-F1
#
_cell.length_a   1.000
_cell.length_b   1.000
_cell.length_c   1.000
_cell.angle_alpha   90.00
_cell.angle_beta   90.00
_cell.angle_gamma   90.00
#
_symmetry.space_group_name_H-M   'P 1'
#
loop_
_entity.id
_entity.type
_entity.pdbx_description
1 polymer ?
#
loop_
_entity_poly.entity_id
_entity_poly.type
_entity_poly.pdbx_seq_one_letter_code
_entity_poly.pdbx_strand_id
1 'polypeptide(L)' 'MKYIVCEKPGKFLLKEKEAPVRKENEALLKINMVGICGTDLHAYAGNQAFLPIREF' A
#
# COMPACT_ATOMS: atom_id res chain seq x y z
N MET A 1 5.47 12.52 -2.47
CA MET A 1 5.47 11.25 -3.22
C MET A 1 4.05 10.74 -3.41
N LYS A 2 3.75 10.20 -4.59
CA LYS A 2 2.48 9.51 -4.87
C LYS A 2 2.50 8.11 -4.26
N TYR A 3 1.36 7.65 -3.76
CA TYR A 3 1.18 6.30 -3.25
C TYR A 3 -0.26 5.82 -3.50
N ILE A 4 -0.43 4.51 -3.62
CA ILE A 4 -1.74 3.86 -3.77
C ILE A 4 -2.14 3.31 -2.40
N VAL A 5 -3.38 3.53 -2.00
CA VAL A 5 -3.95 3.00 -0.75
C VAL A 5 -5.33 2.41 -1.00
N CYS A 6 -5.65 1.31 -0.31
CA CYS A 6 -6.99 0.72 -0.29
C CYS A 6 -7.63 1.03 1.07
N GLU A 7 -8.43 2.09 1.15
CA GLU A 7 -9.11 2.46 2.40
C GLU A 7 -10.42 1.71 2.59
N LYS A 8 -11.02 1.24 1.49
CA LYS A 8 -12.26 0.47 1.49
C LYS A 8 -12.17 -0.63 0.43
N PRO A 9 -12.76 -1.82 0.67
CA PRO A 9 -12.84 -2.86 -0.34
C PRO A 9 -13.40 -2.32 -1.66
N GLY A 10 -12.83 -2.74 -2.78
CA GLY A 10 -13.25 -2.31 -4.12
C GLY A 10 -12.79 -0.90 -4.50
N LYS A 11 -11.91 -0.25 -3.72
CA LYS A 11 -11.46 1.11 -4.04
C LYS A 11 -9.99 1.36 -3.69
N PHE A 12 -9.17 1.46 -4.74
CA PHE A 12 -7.85 2.05 -4.64
C PHE A 12 -7.92 3.57 -4.84
N LEU A 13 -7.14 4.29 -4.04
CA LEU A 13 -6.99 5.74 -4.11
C LEU A 13 -5.53 6.07 -4.36
N LEU A 14 -5.29 6.96 -5.33
CA LEU A 14 -3.97 7.58 -5.52
C LEU A 14 -3.92 8.83 -4.66
N LYS A 15 -3.00 8.87 -3.69
CA LYS A 15 -2.80 9.99 -2.77
C LYS A 15 -1.37 10.50 -2.84
N GLU A 16 -1.16 11.68 -2.27
CA GLU A 16 0.16 12.30 -2.13
C GLU A 16 0.50 12.51 -0.65
N LYS A 17 1.77 12.31 -0.31
CA LYS A 17 2.32 12.56 1.03
C LYS A 17 3.76 13.03 0.94
N GLU A 18 4.35 13.51 2.02
CA GLU A 18 5.77 13.84 2.06
C GLU A 18 6.65 12.61 1.79
N ALA A 19 7.85 12.83 1.25
CA ALA A 19 8.80 11.74 1.04
C ALA A 19 9.31 11.23 2.41
N PRO A 20 9.43 9.92 2.62
CA PRO A 20 9.91 9.39 3.89
C PRO A 20 11.38 9.76 4.10
N VAL A 21 11.74 10.03 5.35
CA VAL A 21 13.12 10.28 5.78
C VAL A 21 13.70 8.98 6.32
N ARG A 22 14.81 8.51 5.75
CA ARG A 22 15.49 7.29 6.21
C ARG A 22 16.04 7.46 7.62
N LYS A 23 15.89 6.44 8.46
CA LYS A 23 16.56 6.38 9.78
C LYS A 23 17.87 5.62 9.70
N GLU A 24 18.54 5.49 10.85
CA GLU A 24 19.73 4.64 10.97
C GLU A 24 19.37 3.19 10.64
N ASN A 25 20.23 2.51 9.88
CA ASN A 25 20.02 1.14 9.36
C ASN A 25 18.87 0.96 8.35
N GLU A 26 18.36 2.03 7.74
CA GLU A 26 17.37 1.96 6.65
C GLU A 26 17.94 2.45 5.30
N ALA A 27 17.44 1.87 4.21
CA ALA A 27 17.70 2.34 2.84
C ALA A 27 16.43 2.96 2.24
N LEU A 28 16.57 4.13 1.61
CA LEU A 28 15.47 4.75 0.87
C LEU A 28 15.52 4.33 -0.60
N LEU A 29 14.50 3.59 -1.04
CA LEU A 29 14.41 3.08 -2.40
C LEU A 29 13.51 3.95 -3.28
N LYS A 30 13.95 4.17 -4.52
CA LYS A 30 13.08 4.72 -5.58
C LYS A 30 12.42 3.57 -6.32
N ILE A 31 11.10 3.45 -6.19
CA ILE A 31 10.32 2.42 -6.87
C ILE A 31 10.22 2.75 -8.36
N ASN A 32 10.69 1.85 -9.22
CA ASN A 32 10.54 1.96 -10.68
C ASN A 32 9.35 1.13 -11.18
N MET A 33 9.12 -0.05 -10.59
CA MET A 33 8.02 -0.95 -10.93
C MET A 33 7.58 -1.74 -9.68
N VAL A 34 6.29 -2.12 -9.64
CA VAL A 34 5.68 -2.98 -8.62
C VAL A 34 4.75 -3.96 -9.32
N GLY A 35 4.86 -5.24 -8.98
CA GLY A 35 3.92 -6.28 -9.42
C GLY A 35 2.74 -6.38 -8.45
N ILE A 36 1.62 -6.92 -8.95
CA ILE A 36 0.43 -7.21 -8.14
C ILE A 36 0.42 -8.71 -7.84
N CYS A 37 0.34 -9.06 -6.56
CA CYS A 37 0.19 -10.42 -6.08
C CYS A 37 -1.29 -10.76 -5.84
N GLY A 38 -1.65 -12.04 -5.77
CA GLY A 38 -3.00 -12.48 -5.42
C GLY A 38 -3.47 -11.93 -4.07
N THR A 39 -2.57 -11.80 -3.11
CA THR A 39 -2.85 -11.21 -1.78
C THR A 39 -3.33 -9.76 -1.87
N ASP A 40 -2.81 -8.98 -2.82
CA ASP A 40 -3.26 -7.59 -3.01
C ASP A 40 -4.72 -7.56 -3.50
N LEU A 41 -5.11 -8.52 -4.34
CA LEU A 41 -6.49 -8.67 -4.82
C LEU A 41 -7.44 -9.14 -3.73
N HIS A 42 -7.00 -10.06 -2.86
CA HIS A 42 -7.77 -10.49 -1.69
C HIS A 42 -7.99 -9.35 -0.69
N ALA A 43 -6.95 -8.54 -0.44
CA ALA A 43 -7.06 -7.32 0.34
C ALA A 43 -8.03 -6.33 -0.31
N TYR A 44 -7.90 -6.08 -1.62
CA TYR A 44 -8.83 -5.22 -2.37
C TYR A 44 -10.28 -5.70 -2.30
N ALA A 45 -10.53 -7.01 -2.37
CA ALA A 45 -11.87 -7.58 -2.24
C ALA A 45 -12.40 -7.52 -0.79
N GLY A 46 -11.55 -7.24 0.20
CA GLY A 46 -11.92 -7.23 1.61
C GLY A 46 -12.22 -8.61 2.19
N ASN A 47 -11.76 -9.68 1.54
CA ASN A 47 -12.06 -11.06 1.93
C ASN A 47 -10.86 -11.80 2.52
N GLN A 48 -9.79 -11.08 2.88
CA GLN A 48 -8.59 -11.68 3.45
C GLN A 48 -8.78 -12.01 4.93
N ALA A 49 -8.80 -13.31 5.25
CA ALA A 49 -9.11 -13.83 6.58
C ALA A 49 -8.25 -13.27 7.73
N PHE A 50 -7.02 -12.82 7.44
CA PHE A 50 -6.05 -12.36 8.45
C PHE A 50 -5.65 -10.88 8.33
N LEU A 51 -6.14 -10.17 7.31
CA LEU A 51 -5.83 -8.76 7.08
C LEU A 51 -7.14 -8.00 6.81
N PRO A 52 -7.95 -7.71 7.85
CA PRO A 52 -9.07 -6.81 7.69
C PRO A 52 -8.52 -5.43 7.35
N ILE A 53 -9.09 -4.79 6.31
CA ILE A 53 -8.85 -3.38 6.02
C ILE A 53 -9.44 -2.57 7.18
N ARG A 54 -8.69 -2.46 8.27
CA ARG A 54 -8.97 -1.57 9.39
C ARG A 54 -8.16 -0.30 9.16
N GLU A 55 -8.86 0.82 9.27
CA GLU A 55 -8.43 2.19 9.03
C GLU A 55 -6.90 2.40 9.14
N PHE A 56 -6.29 2.74 8.00
CA PHE A 56 -4.93 3.27 7.92
C PHE A 56 -4.91 4.77 8.25
#